data_AF-D0YYT2-F1
#
_entry.id   AF-D0YYT2-F1
#
_cell.length_a   1.000
_cell.length_b   1.000
_cell.length_c   1.000
_cell.angle_alpha   90.00
_cell.angle_beta   90.00
_cell.angle_gamma   90.00
#
_symmetry.space_group_name_H-M   'P 1'
#
loop_
_entity.id
_entity.type
_entity.pdbx_description
1 polymer ?
#
loop_
_entity_poly.entity_id
_entity_poly.type
_entity_poly.pdbx_seq_one_letter_code
_entity_poly.pdbx_strand_id
1 'polypeptide(L)'
;MGKNASSALKLGQARGSAIVAAVNADLPVNEYAARLIKQAVVGIGSADKLQVQHMVCSMLKLEGKPQADAADALAVAICHAHTNRTLVAMAGQVSGARRGRYR
;
A
#
# COMPACT_ATOMS: atom_id res chain seq x y z
N MET A 1 -6.90 -14.16 6.32
CA MET A 1 -6.02 -15.12 7.01
C MET A 1 -5.78 -16.29 6.08
N GLY A 2 -4.53 -16.59 5.73
CA GLY A 2 -4.21 -17.62 4.74
C GLY A 2 -4.72 -18.99 5.17
N LYS A 3 -5.46 -19.68 4.29
CA LYS A 3 -6.07 -20.98 4.61
C LYS A 3 -5.03 -22.10 4.82
N ASN A 4 -3.76 -21.87 4.44
CA ASN A 4 -2.68 -22.87 4.47
C ASN A 4 -1.41 -22.31 5.12
N ALA A 5 -0.96 -22.89 6.23
CA ALA A 5 0.23 -22.47 6.97
C ALA A 5 1.53 -22.52 6.15
N SER A 6 1.65 -23.50 5.25
CA SER A 6 2.81 -23.64 4.36
C SER A 6 2.98 -22.46 3.40
N SER A 7 1.88 -21.97 2.82
CA SER A 7 1.90 -20.80 1.94
C SER A 7 2.25 -19.52 2.70
N ALA A 8 1.75 -19.38 3.94
CA ALA A 8 2.08 -18.25 4.80
C ALA A 8 3.58 -18.21 5.15
N LEU A 9 4.19 -19.36 5.43
CA LEU A 9 5.61 -19.47 5.74
C LEU A 9 6.49 -19.09 4.55
N LYS A 10 6.17 -19.59 3.34
CA LYS A 10 6.88 -19.21 2.10
C LYS A 10 6.78 -17.71 1.81
N LEU A 11 5.59 -17.14 1.96
CA LEU A 11 5.38 -15.71 1.79
C LEU A 11 6.15 -14.89 2.83
N GLY A 12 6.17 -15.35 4.09
CA GLY A 12 6.92 -14.73 5.18
C GLY A 12 8.42 -14.68 4.89
N GLN A 13 9.00 -15.77 4.38
CA GLN A 13 10.42 -15.81 3.99
C GLN A 13 10.74 -14.83 2.86
N ALA A 14 9.93 -14.82 1.80
CA ALA A 14 10.10 -13.90 0.68
C ALA A 14 9.99 -12.43 1.13
N ARG A 15 9.00 -12.11 1.95
CA ARG A 15 8.80 -10.77 2.52
C ARG A 15 9.96 -10.36 3.42
N GLY A 16 10.42 -11.25 4.29
CA GLY A 16 11.55 -11.00 5.19
C GLY A 16 12.82 -10.65 4.42
N SER A 17 13.13 -11.40 3.36
CA SER A 17 14.26 -11.12 2.46
C SER A 17 14.16 -9.72 1.84
N ALA A 18 12.99 -9.34 1.32
CA ALA A 18 12.77 -8.02 0.73
C ALA A 18 12.92 -6.86 1.75
N ILE A 19 12.43 -7.05 2.98
CA ILE A 19 12.54 -6.03 4.04
C ILE A 19 14.00 -5.84 4.46
N VAL A 20 14.75 -6.94 4.66
CA VAL A 20 16.17 -6.86 5.02
C VAL A 20 16.98 -6.18 3.91
N ALA A 21 16.69 -6.47 2.64
CA ALA A 21 17.33 -5.80 1.52
C ALA A 21 17.07 -4.28 1.53
N ALA A 22 15.83 -3.84 1.81
CA ALA A 22 15.49 -2.42 1.89
C ALA A 22 16.20 -1.73 3.07
N VAL A 23 16.20 -2.36 4.25
CA VAL A 23 16.85 -1.80 5.45
C VAL A 23 18.37 -1.71 5.27
N ASN A 24 19.01 -2.72 4.68
CA ASN A 24 20.44 -2.69 4.38
C ASN A 24 20.82 -1.64 3.32
N ALA A 25 19.85 -1.11 2.59
CA ALA A 25 20.00 -0.01 1.65
C ALA A 25 19.57 1.35 2.23
N ASP A 26 19.37 1.45 3.55
CA ASP A 26 18.90 2.64 4.26
C ASP A 26 17.55 3.19 3.77
N LEU A 27 16.68 2.32 3.21
CA LEU A 27 15.35 2.69 2.75
C LEU A 27 14.30 2.49 3.86
N PRO A 28 13.41 3.48 4.11
CA PRO A 28 12.34 3.34 5.09
C PRO A 28 11.29 2.32 4.62
N VAL A 29 10.90 1.41 5.51
CA VAL A 29 9.88 0.39 5.25
C VAL A 29 8.55 0.81 5.88
N ASN A 30 7.50 0.85 5.08
CA ASN A 30 6.14 1.20 5.52
C ASN A 30 5.17 0.06 5.22
N GLU A 31 4.20 -0.16 6.10
CA GLU A 31 3.19 -1.21 5.95
C GLU A 31 1.79 -0.63 5.75
N TYR A 32 1.05 -1.23 4.80
CA TYR A 32 -0.31 -0.82 4.47
C TYR A 32 -1.25 -2.01 4.48
N ALA A 33 -2.39 -1.86 5.16
CA ALA A 33 -3.46 -2.85 5.08
C ALA A 33 -4.04 -2.90 3.67
N ALA A 34 -4.40 -4.09 3.17
CA ALA A 34 -5.00 -4.27 1.85
C ALA A 34 -6.24 -3.39 1.62
N ARG A 35 -7.04 -3.15 2.68
CA ARG A 35 -8.20 -2.26 2.63
C ARG A 35 -7.80 -0.80 2.37
N LEU A 36 -6.70 -0.33 2.97
CA LEU A 36 -6.19 1.03 2.76
C LEU A 36 -5.66 1.20 1.34
N ILE A 37 -4.97 0.19 0.80
CA ILE A 37 -4.47 0.21 -0.58
C ILE A 37 -5.65 0.34 -1.55
N LYS A 38 -6.68 -0.50 -1.40
CA LYS A 38 -7.90 -0.44 -2.21
C LYS A 38 -8.61 0.91 -2.11
N GLN A 39 -8.72 1.45 -0.89
CA GLN A 39 -9.31 2.76 -0.66
C GLN A 39 -8.49 3.89 -1.28
N ALA A 40 -7.16 3.84 -1.21
CA ALA A 40 -6.29 4.87 -1.76
C ALA A 40 -6.27 4.89 -3.29
N VAL A 41 -6.46 3.73 -3.94
CA VAL A 41 -6.40 3.60 -5.40
C VAL A 41 -7.78 3.70 -6.06
N VAL A 42 -8.80 3.05 -5.49
CA VAL A 42 -10.15 2.97 -6.10
C VAL A 42 -11.16 3.87 -5.39
N GLY A 43 -10.85 4.34 -4.18
CA GLY A 43 -11.77 5.13 -3.34
C GLY A 43 -12.59 4.31 -2.35
N ILE A 44 -12.67 2.98 -2.53
CA ILE A 44 -13.41 2.08 -1.63
C ILE A 44 -12.56 0.88 -1.19
N GLY A 45 -12.53 0.63 0.13
CA GLY A 45 -11.70 -0.44 0.71
C GLY A 45 -12.13 -1.87 0.38
N SER A 46 -13.35 -2.06 -0.13
CA SER A 46 -13.90 -3.35 -0.56
C SER A 46 -13.69 -3.64 -2.05
N ALA A 47 -12.98 -2.77 -2.78
CA ALA A 47 -12.79 -2.90 -4.23
C ALA A 47 -12.20 -4.26 -4.65
N ASP A 48 -12.56 -4.71 -5.86
CA ASP A 48 -12.04 -5.91 -6.47
C ASP A 48 -10.65 -5.71 -7.08
N LYS A 49 -9.87 -6.80 -7.19
CA LYS A 49 -8.52 -6.76 -7.75
C LYS A 49 -8.49 -6.20 -9.18
N LEU A 50 -9.51 -6.51 -10.00
CA LEU A 50 -9.61 -5.98 -11.36
C LEU A 50 -9.81 -4.47 -11.38
N GLN A 51 -10.59 -3.93 -10.42
CA GLN A 51 -10.79 -2.49 -10.30
C GLN A 51 -9.49 -1.80 -9.89
N VAL A 52 -8.75 -2.38 -8.93
CA VAL A 52 -7.43 -1.86 -8.54
C VAL A 52 -6.49 -1.82 -9.75
N GLN A 53 -6.37 -2.91 -10.51
CA GLN A 53 -5.51 -2.98 -11.68
C GLN A 53 -5.90 -1.96 -12.76
N HIS A 54 -7.19 -1.80 -13.04
CA HIS A 54 -7.67 -0.80 -14.00
C HIS A 54 -7.33 0.63 -13.55
N MET A 55 -7.54 0.94 -12.27
CA MET A 55 -7.22 2.24 -11.70
C MET A 55 -5.72 2.53 -11.71
N VAL A 56 -4.87 1.52 -11.44
CA VAL A 56 -3.40 1.65 -11.57
C VAL A 56 -3.01 2.02 -13.00
N CYS A 57 -3.54 1.32 -14.01
CA CYS A 57 -3.27 1.66 -15.42
C CYS A 57 -3.70 3.09 -15.75
N SER A 58 -4.89 3.50 -15.29
CA SER A 58 -5.44 4.83 -15.52
C SER A 58 -4.59 5.94 -14.86
N MET A 59 -4.23 5.76 -13.58
CA MET A 59 -3.43 6.72 -12.81
C MET A 59 -2.02 6.91 -13.38
N LEU A 60 -1.38 5.83 -13.82
CA LEU A 60 -0.02 5.84 -14.33
C LEU A 60 0.08 5.97 -15.86
N LYS A 61 -1.07 6.06 -16.56
CA LYS A 61 -1.16 6.11 -18.03
C LYS A 61 -0.37 4.98 -18.72
N LEU A 62 -0.51 3.76 -18.20
CA LEU A 62 0.20 2.58 -18.75
C LEU A 62 -0.43 2.15 -20.08
N GLU A 63 0.41 1.85 -21.07
CA GLU A 63 -0.02 1.41 -22.41
C GLU A 63 -0.58 -0.02 -22.41
N GLY A 64 -0.27 -0.82 -21.37
CA GLY A 64 -0.68 -2.21 -21.26
C GLY A 64 -1.14 -2.58 -19.85
N LYS A 65 -1.83 -3.72 -19.76
CA LYS A 65 -2.24 -4.32 -18.49
C LYS A 65 -1.03 -5.02 -17.84
N PRO A 66 -0.50 -4.53 -16.71
CA PRO A 66 0.62 -5.17 -16.04
C PRO A 66 0.23 -6.53 -15.50
N GLN A 67 1.19 -7.42 -15.24
CA GLN A 67 0.97 -8.65 -14.49
C GLN A 67 0.27 -8.35 -13.15
N ALA A 68 -0.56 -9.27 -12.66
CA ALA A 68 -1.32 -9.08 -11.42
C ALA A 68 -0.44 -8.65 -10.22
N ASP A 69 0.70 -9.31 -10.03
CA ASP A 69 1.63 -8.97 -8.93
C ASP A 69 2.27 -7.59 -9.11
N ALA A 70 2.58 -7.21 -10.36
CA ALA A 70 3.10 -5.89 -10.68
C ALA A 70 2.04 -4.79 -10.44
N ALA A 71 0.77 -5.05 -10.77
CA ALA A 71 -0.34 -4.15 -10.48
C ALA A 71 -0.51 -3.95 -8.95
N ASP A 72 -0.45 -5.04 -8.18
CA ASP A 72 -0.56 -5.00 -6.72
C ASP A 72 0.63 -4.22 -6.10
N ALA A 73 1.85 -4.38 -6.62
CA ALA A 73 3.02 -3.61 -6.19
C ALA A 73 2.89 -2.10 -6.50
N LEU A 74 2.45 -1.75 -7.71
CA LEU A 74 2.18 -0.36 -8.09
C LEU A 74 1.08 0.27 -7.22
N ALA A 75 0.04 -0.50 -6.89
CA ALA A 75 -1.02 -0.04 -5.99
C ALA A 75 -0.49 0.30 -4.58
N VAL A 76 0.42 -0.52 -4.03
CA VAL A 76 1.09 -0.24 -2.76
C VAL A 76 1.90 1.06 -2.85
N ALA A 77 2.65 1.26 -3.94
CA ALA A 77 3.43 2.47 -4.16
C ALA A 77 2.56 3.73 -4.25
N ILE A 78 1.44 3.67 -4.98
CA ILE A 78 0.46 4.77 -5.06
C ILE A 78 -0.13 5.06 -3.67
N CYS A 79 -0.48 4.02 -2.91
CA CYS A 79 -0.98 4.16 -1.55
C CYS A 79 0.04 4.87 -0.63
N HIS A 80 1.32 4.49 -0.72
CA HIS A 80 2.40 5.15 -0.01
C HIS A 80 2.53 6.63 -0.39
N ALA A 81 2.52 6.94 -1.69
CA ALA A 81 2.60 8.31 -2.19
C ALA A 81 1.42 9.18 -1.73
N HIS A 82 0.19 8.67 -1.77
CA HIS A 82 -1.00 9.37 -1.26
C HIS A 82 -0.93 9.60 0.26
N THR A 83 -0.46 8.60 1.01
CA THR A 83 -0.30 8.71 2.46
C THR A 83 0.74 9.77 2.81
N ASN A 84 1.93 9.72 2.20
CA ASN A 84 2.99 10.71 2.43
C ASN A 84 2.53 12.12 2.05
N ARG A 85 1.84 12.28 0.92
CA ARG A 85 1.30 13.59 0.53
C ARG A 85 0.32 14.14 1.56
N THR A 86 -0.54 13.29 2.12
CA THR A 86 -1.50 13.67 3.16
C THR A 86 -0.77 14.05 4.45
N LEU A 87 0.21 13.26 4.88
CA LEU A 87 1.01 13.55 6.07
C LEU A 87 1.79 14.86 5.93
N VAL A 88 2.40 15.12 4.77
CA VAL A 88 3.10 16.38 4.47
C VAL A 88 2.12 17.56 4.50
N ALA A 89 0.95 17.43 3.89
CA ALA A 89 -0.08 18.48 3.93
C ALA A 89 -0.58 18.76 5.35
N MET A 90 -0.71 17.72 6.18
CA MET A 90 -1.12 17.84 7.58
C MET A 90 0.00 18.38 8.48
N ALA A 91 1.27 18.11 8.21
CA ALA A 91 2.39 18.55 9.05
C ALA A 91 2.46 20.08 9.23
N GLY A 92 1.96 20.86 8.24
CA GLY A 92 1.83 22.31 8.36
C GLY A 92 0.53 22.79 9.03
N GLN A 93 -0.44 21.91 9.27
CA GLN A 93 -1.77 22.22 9.83
C GLN A 93 -1.95 21.73 11.27
N VAL A 94 -1.12 20.79 11.76
CA VAL A 94 -1.20 20.30 13.14
C VAL A 94 -0.47 21.24 14.11
N SER A 95 -1.11 22.37 14.40
CA SER A 95 -0.81 23.21 15.57
C SER A 95 -1.94 23.17 16.62
N GLY A 96 -2.97 22.32 16.43
CA GLY A 96 -4.15 22.31 17.30
C GLY A 96 -5.02 21.04 17.31
N ALA A 97 -4.48 19.85 17.03
CA ALA A 97 -5.27 18.62 17.14
C ALA A 97 -5.52 18.25 18.63
N ARG A 98 -6.70 18.65 19.12
CA ARG A 98 -7.20 18.35 20.47
C ARG A 98 -7.05 16.85 20.80
N ARG A 99 -6.36 16.55 21.89
CA ARG A 99 -6.40 15.27 22.63
C ARG A 99 -7.87 14.91 22.91
N GLY A 100 -8.46 14.03 22.10
CA GLY A 100 -9.86 13.65 22.22
C GLY A 100 -10.08 12.17 21.95
N ARG A 101 -9.87 11.36 22.99
CA ARG A 101 -10.43 10.01 23.25
C ARG A 101 -11.07 9.28 22.04
N TYR A 102 -10.37 8.27 21.56
CA TYR A 102 -11.01 7.10 20.95
C TYR A 102 -11.64 6.27 22.07
N ARG A 103 -12.97 6.12 22.05
CA ARG A 103 -13.69 5.06 22.77
C ARG A 103 -13.88 3.88 21.82
#